data_AF-E4N566-F1
#
_entry.id   AF-E4N566-F1
#
_cell.length_a   1.000
_cell.length_b   1.000
_cell.length_c   1.000
_cell.angle_alpha   90.00
_cell.angle_beta   90.00
_cell.angle_gamma   90.00
#
_symmetry.space_group_name_H-M   'P 1'
#
loop_
_entity.id
_entity.type
_entity.pdbx_description
1 polymer ?
#
loop_
_entity_poly.entity_id
_entity_poly.type
_entity_poly.pdbx_seq_one_letter_code
_entity_poly.pdbx_strand_id
1 'polypeptide(L)' 'MTTQDGKDRAAEEAPGESVRERSAEEREITAPTPADVRAKAAGRDGGDEDPEPPAADSQAP' A
#
# COMPACT_ATOMS: atom_id res chain seq x y z
N MET A 1 3.74 -36.56 -9.18
CA MET A 1 4.23 -35.25 -9.67
C MET A 1 4.01 -34.28 -8.53
N THR A 2 4.98 -34.19 -7.62
CA THR A 2 4.86 -33.37 -6.40
C THR A 2 5.47 -32.02 -6.69
N THR A 3 4.64 -30.98 -6.82
CA THR A 3 5.10 -29.59 -6.93
C THR A 3 5.47 -29.09 -5.54
N GLN A 4 6.72 -29.31 -5.18
CA GLN A 4 7.40 -28.53 -4.15
C GLN A 4 7.81 -27.19 -4.76
N ASP A 5 8.11 -26.20 -3.91
CA ASP A 5 8.64 -24.88 -4.26
C ASP A 5 7.59 -23.76 -4.48
N GLY A 6 6.71 -23.60 -3.49
CA GLY A 6 6.14 -22.30 -3.13
C GLY A 6 6.92 -21.71 -1.95
N LYS A 7 8.24 -21.77 -2.08
CA LYS A 7 9.28 -21.14 -1.25
C LYS A 7 8.74 -19.86 -0.62
N ASP A 8 8.64 -19.86 0.70
CA ASP A 8 9.33 -18.90 1.55
C ASP A 8 9.94 -17.72 0.80
N ARG A 9 9.11 -16.87 0.18
CA ARG A 9 9.45 -15.48 -0.13
C ARG A 9 9.42 -14.72 1.19
N ALA A 10 10.11 -15.28 2.20
CA ALA A 10 10.81 -14.53 3.20
C ALA A 10 11.45 -13.38 2.44
N ALA A 11 11.18 -12.18 2.93
CA ALA A 11 11.88 -11.00 2.54
C ALA A 11 13.39 -11.32 2.57
N GLU A 12 13.97 -11.63 1.41
CA GLU A 12 15.32 -11.19 1.14
C GLU A 12 15.21 -9.67 1.23
N GLU A 13 15.48 -9.13 2.42
CA GLU A 13 15.97 -7.76 2.52
C GLU A 13 17.04 -7.65 1.44
N ALA A 14 16.77 -6.82 0.43
CA ALA A 14 17.72 -6.57 -0.63
C ALA A 14 19.05 -6.18 0.04
N PRO A 15 20.13 -6.96 -0.14
CA PRO A 15 21.37 -6.72 0.57
C PRO A 15 22.01 -5.46 -0.02
N GLY A 16 21.69 -4.30 0.57
CA GLY A 16 22.16 -3.00 0.08
C GLY A 16 21.28 -1.81 0.46
N GLU A 17 20.03 -2.01 0.90
CA GLU A 17 19.20 -0.90 1.36
C GLU A 17 19.50 -0.60 2.83
N SER A 18 20.14 0.53 3.11
CA SER A 18 20.38 0.96 4.49
C SER A 18 19.06 1.40 5.12
N VAL A 19 18.46 0.54 5.94
CA VAL A 19 17.27 0.91 6.72
C VAL A 19 17.68 1.93 7.78
N ARG A 20 17.05 3.11 7.78
CA ARG A 20 17.28 4.14 8.79
C ARG A 20 16.79 3.65 10.15
N GLU A 21 17.53 3.94 11.22
CA GLU A 21 17.03 3.72 12.58
C GLU A 21 15.73 4.49 12.81
N ARG A 22 14.73 3.76 13.30
CA ARG A 22 13.40 4.27 13.68
C ARG A 22 13.32 4.46 15.20
N SER A 23 12.62 5.50 15.64
CA SER A 23 12.26 5.75 17.05
C SER A 23 11.40 4.61 17.61
N ALA A 24 11.25 4.53 18.94
CA ALA A 24 10.46 3.46 19.57
C ALA A 24 9.01 3.43 19.04
N GLU A 25 8.35 4.57 18.99
CA GLU A 25 7.00 4.73 18.41
C GLU A 25 6.93 4.37 16.93
N GLU A 26 7.96 4.73 16.15
CA GLU A 26 7.98 4.46 14.71
C GLU A 26 8.16 2.97 14.39
N ARG A 27 8.74 2.20 15.32
CA ARG A 27 8.88 0.74 15.20
C ARG A 27 7.56 0.01 15.40
N GLU A 28 6.58 0.61 16.06
CA GLU A 28 5.24 0.05 16.25
C GLU A 28 4.38 0.15 14.97
N ILE A 29 4.73 1.07 14.07
CA ILE A 29 4.03 1.26 12.79
C ILE A 29 4.30 0.07 11.87
N THR A 30 3.24 -0.66 11.54
CA THR A 30 3.24 -1.81 10.63
C THR A 30 2.54 -1.47 9.33
N ALA A 31 3.11 -1.87 8.19
CA ALA A 31 2.49 -1.70 6.90
C ALA A 31 1.20 -2.57 6.78
N PRO A 32 0.17 -2.11 6.05
CA PRO A 32 -1.04 -2.90 5.84
C PRO A 32 -0.72 -4.19 5.08
N THR A 33 -1.44 -5.27 5.40
CA THR A 33 -1.34 -6.52 4.66
C THR A 33 -2.04 -6.39 3.30
N PRO A 34 -1.70 -7.24 2.31
CA PRO A 34 -2.44 -7.29 1.06
C PRO A 34 -3.94 -7.58 1.23
N ALA A 35 -4.33 -8.27 2.30
CA ALA A 35 -5.73 -8.50 2.63
C ALA A 35 -6.42 -7.20 3.10
N ASP A 36 -5.74 -6.40 3.93
CA ASP A 36 -6.24 -5.09 4.40
C ASP A 36 -6.47 -4.14 3.21
N VAL A 37 -5.56 -4.15 2.23
CA VAL A 37 -5.70 -3.37 1.00
C VAL A 37 -6.92 -3.81 0.20
N ARG A 38 -7.14 -5.12 0.02
CA ARG A 38 -8.31 -5.66 -0.69
C ARG A 38 -9.63 -5.36 0.03
N ALA A 39 -9.65 -5.50 1.36
CA ALA A 39 -10.82 -5.19 2.16
C ALA A 39 -11.19 -3.69 2.08
N LYS A 40 -10.19 -2.80 2.13
CA LYS A 40 -10.38 -1.37 1.92
C LYS A 40 -10.90 -1.03 0.52
N ALA A 41 -10.44 -1.74 -0.51
CA ALA A 41 -10.92 -1.56 -1.88
C ALA A 41 -12.39 -2.00 -2.03
N ALA A 42 -12.74 -3.18 -1.52
CA ALA A 42 -14.11 -3.68 -1.55
C ALA A 42 -15.09 -2.83 -0.73
N GLY A 43 -14.61 -2.17 0.33
CA GLY A 43 -15.39 -1.20 1.10
C GLY A 43 -15.58 0.17 0.42
N ARG A 44 -14.85 0.44 -0.67
CA ARG A 44 -14.93 1.69 -1.45
C ARG A 44 -15.88 1.60 -2.65
N ASP A 45 -16.20 0.39 -3.11
CA ASP A 45 -17.22 0.17 -4.16
C ASP A 45 -18.66 0.55 -3.73
N GLY A 46 -18.88 0.91 -2.46
CA GLY A 46 -20.15 1.44 -1.95
C GLY A 46 -20.15 2.96 -1.70
N GLY A 47 -19.05 3.66 -1.99
CA GLY A 47 -18.87 5.09 -1.75
C GLY A 47 -18.42 5.80 -3.02
N ASP A 48 -19.40 6.06 -3.88
CA ASP A 48 -19.36 6.91 -5.07
C ASP A 48 -18.97 8.34 -4.68
N GLU A 49 -17.68 8.56 -4.42
CA GLU A 49 -17.06 9.88 -4.42
C GLU A 49 -15.96 9.85 -5.49
N ASP A 50 -16.38 9.58 -6.74
CA ASP A 50 -15.60 10.04 -7.88
C ASP A 50 -15.28 11.51 -7.63
N PRO A 51 -14.01 11.89 -7.45
CA PRO A 51 -13.68 13.29 -7.18
C PRO A 51 -14.17 14.11 -8.36
N GLU A 52 -15.04 15.09 -8.09
CA GLU A 52 -15.53 16.00 -9.13
C GLU A 52 -14.34 16.54 -9.92
N PRO A 53 -14.41 16.58 -11.26
CA PRO A 53 -13.34 17.14 -12.05
C PRO A 53 -13.09 18.58 -11.57
N PRO A 54 -11.82 19.02 -11.45
CA PRO A 54 -11.53 20.37 -11.03
C PRO A 54 -12.26 21.35 -11.95
N ALA A 55 -12.99 22.30 -11.35
CA ALA A 55 -13.78 23.28 -12.10
C ALA A 55 -12.90 23.96 -13.15
N ALA A 56 -13.33 23.93 -14.41
CA ALA A 56 -12.57 24.43 -15.56
C ALA A 56 -12.58 25.97 -15.68
N ASP A 57 -13.03 26.69 -14.66
CA ASP A 57 -13.17 28.14 -14.68
C ASP A 57 -12.08 28.82 -13.85
N SER A 58 -10.91 28.98 -14.48
CA SER A 58 -9.94 30.01 -14.10
C SER A 58 -9.19 30.48 -15.35
N GLN A 59 -9.91 30.80 -16.41
CA GLN A 59 -9.40 31.74 -17.41
C GLN A 59 -9.68 33.15 -16.88
N ALA A 60 -8.70 33.73 -16.17
CA ALA A 60 -8.67 35.17 -15.99
C ALA A 60 -8.32 35.83 -17.34
N PRO A 61 -8.91 36.99 -17.68
CA PRO A 61 -8.58 37.72 -18.91
C PRO A 61 -7.14 38.22 -18.94
#